data_AF-A0A352S8P2-F1
#
_entry.id   AF-A0A352S8P2-F1
#
_cell.length_a   1.000
_cell.length_b   1.000
_cell.length_c   1.000
_cell.angle_alpha   90.00
_cell.angle_beta   90.00
_cell.angle_gamma   90.00
#
_symmetry.space_group_name_H-M   'P 1'
#
loop_
_entity.id
_entity.type
_entity.pdbx_description
1 polymer ?
#
loop_
_entity_poly.entity_id
_entity_poly.type
_entity_poly.pdbx_seq_one_letter_code
_entity_poly.pdbx_strand_id
1 'polypeptide(L)'
;EVARNARTVSRTLDQLVGGTDGVLDEGLPLARLGNRDAQGKLFFQTRLNDIKLPEGLPQGKADNQILAVVSALQQQYPDRQVVLVSKDINMRIKARALGLPAEDYFNDQVLEDKDLLYSGVLQLPNDFWAKHGKGVESWQDPKSGTMFYRLTGPLVPSFLVNQFVYLEPMDGSLPLYAQVKEINGKTALLQTL
;
A
#
# COMPACT_ATOMS: atom_id res chain seq x y z
N GLU A 1 6.36 6.74 10.09
CA GLU A 1 4.95 6.44 9.73
C GLU A 1 4.50 7.15 8.45
N VAL A 2 4.59 8.47 8.35
CA VAL A 2 4.24 9.27 7.16
C VAL A 2 4.89 8.77 5.86
N ALA A 3 6.21 8.55 5.87
CA ALA A 3 6.94 8.05 4.69
C ALA A 3 6.57 6.60 4.30
N ARG A 4 6.05 5.79 5.22
CA ARG A 4 5.57 4.42 4.95
C ARG A 4 4.24 4.49 4.21
N ASN A 5 3.29 5.27 4.73
CA ASN A 5 1.96 5.43 4.16
C ASN A 5 2.04 6.02 2.75
N ALA A 6 2.90 7.03 2.55
CA ALA A 6 3.14 7.61 1.22
C ALA A 6 3.60 6.54 0.20
N ARG A 7 4.57 5.69 0.55
CA ARG A 7 5.04 4.62 -0.35
C ARG A 7 3.97 3.55 -0.63
N THR A 8 3.16 3.21 0.36
CA THR A 8 2.04 2.26 0.17
C THR A 8 1.00 2.83 -0.78
N VAL A 9 0.62 4.10 -0.62
CA VAL A 9 -0.26 4.79 -1.57
C VAL A 9 0.36 4.81 -2.96
N SER A 10 1.63 5.19 -3.11
CA SER A 10 2.30 5.19 -4.43
C SER A 10 2.29 3.82 -5.11
N ARG A 11 2.56 2.73 -4.37
CA ARG A 11 2.47 1.36 -4.92
C ARG A 11 1.05 0.97 -5.31
N THR A 12 0.06 1.36 -4.52
CA THR A 12 -1.36 1.08 -4.82
C THR A 12 -1.78 1.82 -6.08
N LEU A 13 -1.39 3.08 -6.23
CA LEU A 13 -1.63 3.87 -7.44
C LEU A 13 -0.91 3.25 -8.65
N ASP A 14 0.35 2.84 -8.50
CA ASP A 14 1.12 2.16 -9.55
C ASP A 14 0.45 0.86 -10.01
N GLN A 15 -0.05 0.04 -9.07
CA GLN A 15 -0.81 -1.18 -9.39
C GLN A 15 -2.15 -0.88 -10.06
N LEU A 16 -2.86 0.18 -9.67
CA LEU A 16 -4.10 0.61 -10.33
C LEU A 16 -3.84 1.04 -11.78
N VAL A 17 -2.73 1.74 -12.03
CA VAL A 17 -2.30 2.18 -13.36
C VAL A 17 -1.77 1.00 -14.19
N GLY A 18 -1.08 0.05 -13.56
CA GLY A 18 -0.56 -1.16 -14.20
C GLY A 18 -1.63 -1.90 -15.00
N GLY A 19 -1.40 -2.07 -16.29
CA GLY A 19 -2.33 -2.74 -17.21
C GLY A 19 -3.37 -1.85 -17.89
N THR A 20 -3.22 -0.51 -17.88
CA THR A 20 -3.90 0.36 -18.86
C THR A 20 -3.01 0.68 -20.05
N ASP A 21 -3.60 0.78 -21.24
CA ASP A 21 -2.93 1.20 -22.48
C ASP A 21 -2.66 2.71 -22.54
N GLY A 22 -2.51 3.37 -21.38
CA GLY A 22 -2.18 4.81 -21.30
C GLY A 22 -3.36 5.78 -21.31
N VAL A 23 -4.61 5.32 -21.42
CA VAL A 23 -5.80 6.19 -21.36
C VAL A 23 -6.21 6.46 -19.92
N LEU A 24 -5.58 7.45 -19.27
CA LEU A 24 -5.90 7.86 -17.90
C LEU A 24 -7.13 8.78 -17.80
N ASP A 25 -7.52 9.40 -18.92
CA ASP A 25 -8.59 10.42 -18.97
C ASP A 25 -9.99 9.83 -18.70
N GLU A 26 -10.22 8.55 -18.98
CA GLU A 26 -11.50 7.87 -18.74
C GLU A 26 -11.70 7.41 -17.29
N GLY A 27 -10.66 7.56 -16.46
CA GLY A 27 -10.62 7.14 -15.07
C GLY A 27 -10.44 5.62 -14.88
N LEU A 28 -9.74 5.25 -13.82
CA LEU A 28 -9.42 3.88 -13.45
C LEU A 28 -10.43 3.32 -12.46
N PRO A 29 -11.09 2.17 -12.72
CA PRO A 29 -11.99 1.54 -11.76
C PRO A 29 -11.28 1.25 -10.42
N LEU A 30 -11.85 1.72 -9.30
CA LEU A 30 -11.24 1.52 -7.98
C LEU A 30 -11.22 0.04 -7.55
N ALA A 31 -12.21 -0.74 -7.99
CA ALA A 31 -12.32 -2.17 -7.69
C ALA A 31 -11.25 -3.05 -8.35
N ARG A 32 -10.37 -2.51 -9.21
CA ARG A 32 -9.38 -3.28 -9.97
C ARG A 32 -8.42 -4.10 -9.09
N LEU A 33 -8.14 -3.64 -7.86
CA LEU A 33 -7.27 -4.35 -6.91
C LEU A 33 -8.03 -5.38 -6.04
N GLY A 34 -9.26 -5.75 -6.42
CA GLY A 34 -10.05 -6.78 -5.73
C GLY A 34 -10.94 -6.25 -4.61
N ASN A 35 -10.98 -4.94 -4.37
CA ASN A 35 -11.89 -4.32 -3.41
C ASN A 35 -13.28 -4.15 -4.03
N ARG A 36 -14.19 -5.11 -3.76
CA ARG A 36 -15.53 -5.18 -4.37
C ARG A 36 -16.45 -4.04 -3.93
N ASP A 37 -16.21 -3.46 -2.76
CA ASP A 37 -17.02 -2.37 -2.21
C ASP A 37 -16.60 -1.00 -2.78
N ALA A 38 -15.41 -0.91 -3.38
CA ALA A 38 -14.89 0.31 -3.98
C ALA A 38 -15.57 0.60 -5.33
N GLN A 39 -16.67 1.35 -5.27
CA GLN A 39 -17.39 1.81 -6.46
C GLN A 39 -16.79 3.09 -7.05
N GLY A 40 -16.90 3.25 -8.37
CA GLY A 40 -16.45 4.46 -9.07
C GLY A 40 -15.04 4.35 -9.67
N LYS A 41 -14.47 5.50 -9.99
CA LYS A 41 -13.22 5.62 -10.75
C LYS A 41 -12.27 6.65 -10.13
N LEU A 42 -10.97 6.35 -10.14
CA LEU A 42 -9.88 7.27 -9.87
C LEU A 42 -9.52 8.04 -11.14
N PHE A 43 -9.50 9.36 -11.06
CA PHE A 43 -9.01 10.23 -12.12
C PHE A 43 -7.72 10.91 -11.69
N PHE A 44 -6.76 11.02 -12.61
CA PHE A 44 -5.56 11.82 -12.42
C PHE A 44 -5.76 13.16 -13.09
N GLN A 45 -5.61 14.25 -12.34
CA GLN A 45 -5.64 15.58 -12.92
C GLN A 45 -4.33 15.86 -13.65
N THR A 46 -4.31 15.63 -14.96
CA THR A 46 -3.15 15.85 -15.86
C THR A 46 -3.17 17.21 -16.54
N ARG A 47 -4.33 17.88 -16.56
CA ARG A 47 -4.51 19.20 -17.17
C ARG A 47 -4.43 20.29 -16.12
N LEU A 48 -3.54 21.27 -16.33
CA LEU A 48 -3.59 22.53 -15.61
C LEU A 48 -4.69 23.36 -16.28
N ASN A 49 -5.88 23.41 -15.65
CA ASN A 49 -6.92 24.30 -16.12
C ASN A 49 -6.57 25.71 -15.65
N ASP A 50 -6.47 26.67 -16.57
CA ASP A 50 -6.16 28.08 -16.31
C ASP A 50 -7.37 28.82 -15.69
N ILE A 51 -7.85 28.32 -14.54
CA ILE A 51 -8.90 29.01 -13.80
C ILE A 51 -8.26 30.06 -12.90
N LYS A 52 -8.57 31.32 -13.23
CA LYS A 52 -8.26 32.47 -12.39
C LYS A 52 -9.18 32.46 -11.18
N LEU A 53 -8.63 32.04 -10.04
CA LEU A 53 -9.26 32.28 -8.75
C LEU A 53 -9.29 33.80 -8.45
N PRO A 54 -10.22 34.28 -7.60
CA PRO A 54 -10.31 35.70 -7.24
C PRO A 54 -8.97 36.26 -6.75
N GLU A 55 -8.63 37.48 -7.19
CA GLU A 55 -7.44 38.19 -6.72
C GLU A 55 -7.57 38.46 -5.21
N GLY A 56 -6.61 37.97 -4.42
CA GLY A 56 -6.59 38.18 -2.98
C GLY A 56 -6.45 36.92 -2.11
N LEU A 57 -6.37 35.71 -2.69
CA LEU A 57 -6.10 34.47 -1.94
C LEU A 57 -4.60 34.35 -1.57
N PRO A 58 -4.19 34.54 -0.29
CA PRO A 58 -2.80 34.42 0.13
C PRO A 58 -2.39 32.95 0.37
N GLN A 59 -1.07 32.76 0.56
CA GLN A 59 -0.20 31.66 0.15
C GLN A 59 -0.68 30.19 0.14
N GLY A 60 -0.17 29.51 -0.89
CA GLY A 60 -0.21 28.07 -1.18
C GLY A 60 -0.44 27.85 -2.69
N LYS A 61 0.62 27.83 -3.53
CA LYS A 61 0.43 27.58 -4.99
C LYS A 61 -0.34 26.27 -5.22
N ALA A 62 -0.04 25.23 -4.44
CA ALA A 62 -0.69 23.93 -4.52
C ALA A 62 -2.15 23.96 -4.05
N ASP A 63 -2.46 24.59 -2.91
CA ASP A 63 -3.83 24.77 -2.41
C ASP A 63 -4.73 25.47 -3.42
N ASN A 64 -4.23 26.58 -3.98
CA ASN A 64 -4.95 27.34 -4.99
C ASN A 64 -5.10 26.51 -6.28
N GLN A 65 -4.13 25.69 -6.65
CA GLN A 65 -4.29 24.75 -7.77
C GLN A 65 -5.40 23.72 -7.51
N ILE A 66 -5.50 23.16 -6.31
CA ILE A 66 -6.58 22.23 -5.95
C ILE A 66 -7.93 22.93 -6.06
N LEU A 67 -8.08 24.13 -5.50
CA LEU A 67 -9.34 24.90 -5.58
C LEU A 67 -9.70 25.27 -7.03
N ALA A 68 -8.71 25.63 -7.85
CA ALA A 68 -8.90 25.90 -9.27
C ALA A 68 -9.40 24.66 -10.03
N VAL A 69 -8.86 23.48 -9.72
CA VAL A 69 -9.31 22.20 -10.30
C VAL A 69 -10.76 21.90 -9.91
N VAL A 70 -11.12 22.05 -8.63
CA VAL A 70 -12.50 21.82 -8.15
C VAL A 70 -13.48 22.75 -8.89
N SER A 71 -13.15 24.03 -8.98
CA SER A 71 -13.95 25.01 -9.74
C SER A 71 -14.08 24.62 -11.23
N ALA A 72 -13.01 24.14 -11.84
CA ALA A 72 -13.02 23.73 -13.25
C ALA A 72 -13.91 22.52 -13.49
N LEU A 73 -13.83 21.52 -12.61
CA LEU A 73 -14.66 20.33 -12.70
C LEU A 73 -16.14 20.68 -12.51
N GLN A 74 -16.47 21.62 -11.63
CA GLN A 74 -17.84 22.08 -11.43
C GLN A 74 -18.40 22.77 -12.70
N GLN A 75 -17.59 23.57 -13.39
CA GLN A 75 -17.99 24.19 -14.66
C GLN A 75 -18.10 23.18 -15.80
N GLN A 76 -17.18 22.21 -15.85
CA GLN A 76 -17.15 21.18 -16.89
C GLN A 76 -18.32 20.19 -16.77
N TYR A 77 -18.78 19.92 -15.54
CA TYR A 77 -19.84 18.95 -15.26
C TYR A 77 -20.96 19.60 -14.44
N PRO A 78 -21.78 20.49 -15.03
CA PRO A 78 -22.82 21.22 -14.30
C PRO A 78 -23.89 20.30 -13.71
N ASP A 79 -24.13 19.13 -14.32
CA ASP A 79 -25.09 18.13 -13.86
C ASP A 79 -24.53 17.17 -12.81
N ARG A 80 -23.29 17.36 -12.35
CA ARG A 80 -22.63 16.51 -11.35
C ARG A 80 -22.18 17.34 -10.16
N GLN A 81 -22.40 16.81 -8.97
CA GLN A 81 -21.89 17.42 -7.76
C GLN A 81 -20.36 17.21 -7.67
N VAL A 82 -19.62 18.31 -7.54
CA VAL A 82 -18.18 18.30 -7.32
C VAL A 82 -17.92 18.80 -5.91
N VAL A 83 -17.31 17.96 -5.06
CA VAL A 83 -17.08 18.24 -3.65
C VAL A 83 -15.60 18.10 -3.32
N LEU A 84 -15.02 19.09 -2.66
CA LEU A 84 -13.68 19.00 -2.10
C LEU A 84 -13.73 18.22 -0.77
N VAL A 85 -13.07 17.07 -0.73
CA VAL A 85 -12.89 16.30 0.51
C VAL A 85 -11.46 16.54 1.03
N SER A 86 -11.32 17.05 2.26
CA SER A 86 -10.01 17.33 2.85
C SER A 86 -10.05 17.28 4.37
N LYS A 87 -8.94 16.88 5.02
CA LYS A 87 -8.73 17.04 6.48
C LYS A 87 -8.26 18.45 6.88
N ASP A 88 -7.79 19.25 5.93
CA ASP A 88 -7.29 20.60 6.22
C ASP A 88 -8.46 21.59 6.38
N ILE A 89 -8.60 22.13 7.58
CA ILE A 89 -9.65 23.11 7.93
C ILE A 89 -9.54 24.38 7.07
N ASN A 90 -8.33 24.88 6.82
CA ASN A 90 -8.12 26.10 6.04
C ASN A 90 -8.54 25.89 4.59
N MET A 91 -8.24 24.71 4.02
CA MET A 91 -8.68 24.36 2.67
C MET A 91 -10.21 24.32 2.55
N ARG A 92 -10.89 23.72 3.52
CA ARG A 92 -12.36 23.67 3.53
C ARG A 92 -12.98 25.06 3.69
N ILE A 93 -12.41 25.92 4.55
CA ILE A 93 -12.87 27.31 4.72
C ILE A 93 -12.73 28.09 3.39
N LYS A 94 -11.58 27.99 2.73
CA LYS A 94 -11.34 28.64 1.42
C LYS A 94 -12.32 28.16 0.36
N ALA A 95 -12.53 26.85 0.23
CA ALA A 95 -13.49 26.29 -0.71
C ALA A 95 -14.90 26.83 -0.50
N ARG A 96 -15.39 26.83 0.76
CA ARG A 96 -16.71 27.38 1.10
C ARG A 96 -16.82 28.88 0.82
N ALA A 97 -15.78 29.65 1.09
CA ALA A 97 -15.74 31.08 0.76
C ALA A 97 -15.82 31.35 -0.75
N LEU A 98 -15.38 30.39 -1.58
CA LEU A 98 -15.48 30.42 -3.04
C LEU A 98 -16.78 29.80 -3.59
N GLY A 99 -17.71 29.38 -2.72
CA GLY A 99 -18.94 28.69 -3.13
C GLY A 99 -18.73 27.25 -3.60
N LEU A 100 -17.55 26.67 -3.36
CA LEU A 100 -17.24 25.28 -3.68
C LEU A 100 -17.68 24.37 -2.53
N PRO A 101 -18.50 23.32 -2.79
CA PRO A 101 -18.86 22.35 -1.77
C PRO A 101 -17.61 21.69 -1.17
N ALA A 102 -17.54 21.62 0.16
CA ALA A 102 -16.41 21.01 0.85
C ALA A 102 -16.82 20.25 2.11
N GLU A 103 -16.31 19.03 2.22
CA GLU A 103 -16.62 18.07 3.27
C GLU A 103 -15.36 17.69 4.06
N ASP A 104 -15.56 17.39 5.34
CA ASP A 104 -14.52 16.79 6.16
C ASP A 104 -14.29 15.35 5.72
N TYR A 105 -13.04 14.96 5.63
CA TYR A 105 -12.72 13.55 5.52
C TYR A 105 -12.93 12.90 6.90
N PHE A 106 -14.16 12.41 7.13
CA PHE A 106 -14.45 11.51 8.23
C PHE A 106 -14.02 10.10 7.82
N ASN A 107 -13.02 9.57 8.51
CA ASN A 107 -12.76 8.15 8.49
C ASN A 107 -13.10 7.63 9.89
N ASP A 108 -14.39 7.46 10.16
CA ASP A 108 -14.87 6.81 11.39
C ASP A 108 -14.54 5.31 11.42
N GLN A 109 -13.96 4.78 10.34
CA GLN A 109 -13.09 3.63 10.42
C GLN A 109 -11.65 4.15 10.51
N VAL A 110 -11.11 4.12 11.72
CA VAL A 110 -9.74 3.64 11.84
C VAL A 110 -9.73 2.35 11.03
N LEU A 111 -9.15 2.37 9.83
CA LEU A 111 -8.74 1.14 9.16
C LEU A 111 -7.73 0.53 10.13
N GLU A 112 -8.23 -0.24 11.10
CA GLU A 112 -7.48 -1.18 11.91
C GLU A 112 -7.05 -2.34 11.01
N ASP A 113 -6.51 -2.04 9.83
CA ASP A 113 -5.77 -2.99 9.03
C ASP A 113 -4.36 -3.13 9.62
N LYS A 114 -4.28 -3.40 10.93
CA LYS A 114 -3.10 -4.05 11.51
C LYS A 114 -2.86 -5.40 10.80
N ASP A 115 -3.89 -5.98 10.20
CA ASP A 115 -3.83 -7.21 9.41
C ASP A 115 -3.31 -7.01 7.96
N LEU A 116 -3.38 -5.80 7.38
CA LEU A 116 -2.71 -5.50 6.09
C LEU A 116 -1.31 -4.91 6.27
N LEU A 117 -0.94 -4.50 7.48
CA LEU A 117 0.43 -4.17 7.79
C LEU A 117 1.22 -5.48 7.83
N TYR A 118 2.30 -5.54 7.06
CA TYR A 118 3.27 -6.62 7.15
C TYR A 118 3.70 -6.81 8.61
N SER A 119 3.26 -7.92 9.20
CA SER A 119 3.36 -8.21 10.64
C SER A 119 4.79 -8.54 11.09
N GLY A 120 5.72 -8.66 10.15
CA GLY A 120 7.05 -9.19 10.41
C GLY A 120 7.10 -10.70 10.60
N VAL A 121 5.94 -11.38 10.57
CA VAL A 121 5.82 -12.84 10.64
C VAL A 121 5.24 -13.40 9.34
N LEU A 122 5.69 -14.59 8.94
CA LEU A 122 5.15 -15.34 7.80
C LEU A 122 4.93 -16.80 8.20
N GLN A 123 3.69 -17.25 8.08
CA GLN A 123 3.38 -18.67 8.18
C GLN A 123 3.84 -19.37 6.90
N LEU A 124 4.66 -20.40 7.06
CA LEU A 124 5.10 -21.27 5.99
C LEU A 124 3.98 -22.28 5.68
N PRO A 125 3.79 -22.67 4.41
CA PRO A 125 2.80 -23.67 4.06
C PRO A 125 3.19 -25.05 4.62
N ASN A 126 2.20 -25.90 4.89
CA ASN A 126 2.44 -27.25 5.44
C ASN A 126 3.37 -28.11 4.56
N ASP A 127 3.40 -27.86 3.25
CA ASP A 127 4.28 -28.56 2.29
C ASP A 127 5.66 -27.90 2.13
N PHE A 128 6.02 -26.97 3.02
CA PHE A 128 7.26 -26.19 2.94
C PHE A 128 8.49 -27.08 2.79
N TRP A 129 8.67 -28.05 3.69
CA TRP A 129 9.82 -28.97 3.66
C TRP A 129 9.80 -29.89 2.44
N ALA A 130 8.64 -30.27 1.92
CA ALA A 130 8.57 -31.06 0.70
C ALA A 130 9.10 -30.27 -0.52
N LYS A 131 8.80 -28.96 -0.59
CA LYS A 131 9.21 -28.08 -1.69
C LYS A 131 10.61 -27.48 -1.55
N HIS A 132 11.12 -27.38 -0.32
CA HIS A 132 12.38 -26.68 -0.01
C HIS A 132 13.43 -27.57 0.66
N GLY A 133 13.09 -28.81 1.02
CA GLY A 133 13.95 -29.74 1.76
C GLY A 133 15.08 -30.35 0.94
N LYS A 134 15.02 -30.27 -0.40
CA LYS A 134 16.07 -30.82 -1.26
C LYS A 134 17.33 -29.97 -1.17
N GLY A 135 18.40 -30.54 -0.61
CA GLY A 135 19.69 -29.86 -0.48
C GLY A 135 19.74 -28.83 0.66
N VAL A 136 18.87 -28.96 1.66
CA VAL A 136 18.95 -28.15 2.87
C VAL A 136 20.22 -28.50 3.64
N GLU A 137 20.98 -27.48 4.01
CA GLU A 137 22.07 -27.60 4.99
C GLU A 137 21.54 -27.18 6.35
N SER A 138 21.81 -27.99 7.38
CA SER A 138 21.49 -27.65 8.77
C SER A 138 22.70 -27.84 9.65
N TRP A 139 22.99 -26.86 10.51
CA TRP A 139 24.07 -26.96 11.48
C TRP A 139 23.71 -26.22 12.77
N GLN A 140 24.35 -26.63 13.87
CA GLN A 140 24.25 -25.94 15.14
C GLN A 140 25.48 -25.04 15.31
N ASP A 141 25.27 -23.80 15.74
CA ASP A 141 26.38 -22.96 16.20
C ASP A 141 26.92 -23.53 17.53
N PRO A 142 28.18 -23.98 17.60
CA PRO A 142 28.74 -24.58 18.81
C PRO A 142 28.80 -23.63 20.01
N LYS A 143 28.76 -22.31 19.78
CA LYS A 143 28.85 -21.31 20.85
C LYS A 143 27.51 -20.95 21.45
N SER A 144 26.51 -20.74 20.60
CA SER A 144 25.16 -20.33 21.04
C SER A 144 24.17 -21.49 21.18
N GLY A 145 24.47 -22.66 20.60
CA GLY A 145 23.55 -23.79 20.52
C GLY A 145 22.41 -23.58 19.51
N THR A 146 22.39 -22.45 18.79
CA THR A 146 21.32 -22.09 17.86
C THR A 146 21.41 -22.92 16.58
N MET A 147 20.27 -23.37 16.05
CA MET A 147 20.20 -24.10 14.79
C MET A 147 20.06 -23.13 13.62
N PHE A 148 20.79 -23.41 12.54
CA PHE A 148 20.70 -22.69 11.28
C PHE A 148 20.27 -23.64 10.16
N TYR A 149 19.46 -23.12 9.25
CA TYR A 149 19.06 -23.81 8.03
C TYR A 149 19.38 -22.94 6.83
N ARG A 150 20.12 -23.48 5.86
CA ARG A 150 20.27 -22.88 4.54
C ARG A 150 19.46 -23.68 3.54
N LEU A 151 18.55 -23.00 2.86
CA LEU A 151 17.62 -23.64 1.93
C LEU A 151 17.47 -22.84 0.64
N THR A 152 17.17 -23.55 -0.44
CA THR A 152 16.88 -22.96 -1.74
C THR A 152 15.50 -23.39 -2.20
N GLY A 153 14.68 -22.46 -2.69
CA GLY A 153 13.40 -22.85 -3.26
C GLY A 153 12.50 -21.70 -3.70
N PRO A 154 11.31 -22.04 -4.22
CA PRO A 154 10.43 -21.08 -4.88
C PRO A 154 9.85 -20.01 -3.96
N LEU A 155 9.76 -20.26 -2.65
CA LEU A 155 9.23 -19.29 -1.68
C LEU A 155 10.29 -18.29 -1.20
N VAL A 156 11.58 -18.59 -1.35
CA VAL A 156 12.68 -17.74 -0.86
C VAL A 156 12.61 -16.30 -1.41
N PRO A 157 12.31 -16.04 -2.70
CA PRO A 157 12.20 -14.67 -3.20
C PRO A 157 11.09 -13.84 -2.55
N SER A 158 10.13 -14.46 -1.85
CA SER A 158 9.09 -13.75 -1.09
C SER A 158 9.48 -13.44 0.36
N PHE A 159 10.62 -13.95 0.83
CA PHE A 159 11.09 -13.66 2.19
C PHE A 159 11.66 -12.24 2.28
N LEU A 160 11.66 -11.70 3.50
CA LEU A 160 12.37 -10.46 3.82
C LEU A 160 13.43 -10.75 4.88
N VAL A 161 14.58 -10.07 4.80
CA VAL A 161 15.59 -10.13 5.86
C VAL A 161 14.99 -9.60 7.16
N ASN A 162 15.29 -10.28 8.28
CA ASN A 162 14.73 -10.10 9.61
C ASN A 162 13.25 -10.49 9.78
N GLN A 163 12.61 -11.07 8.76
CA GLN A 163 11.29 -11.68 8.89
C GLN A 163 11.34 -12.89 9.82
N PHE A 164 10.37 -13.01 10.71
CA PHE A 164 10.11 -14.25 11.43
C PHE A 164 9.28 -15.18 10.54
N VAL A 165 9.67 -16.43 10.44
CA VAL A 165 8.93 -17.47 9.74
C VAL A 165 8.56 -18.56 10.72
N TYR A 166 7.36 -19.10 10.59
CA TYR A 166 6.92 -20.20 11.44
C TYR A 166 6.16 -21.26 10.65
N LEU A 167 6.25 -22.50 11.12
CA LEU A 167 5.51 -23.65 10.61
C LEU A 167 4.96 -24.41 11.82
N GLU A 168 3.64 -24.59 11.86
CA GLU A 168 2.94 -25.38 12.87
C GLU A 168 2.13 -26.48 12.16
N PRO A 169 2.75 -27.64 11.90
CA PRO A 169 2.10 -28.73 11.17
C PRO A 169 0.93 -29.32 11.95
N MET A 170 -0.19 -29.55 11.28
CA MET A 170 -1.36 -30.24 11.87
C MET A 170 -1.17 -31.75 12.02
N ASP A 171 -0.14 -32.32 11.39
CA ASP A 171 0.16 -33.75 11.37
C ASP A 171 1.02 -34.21 12.56
N GLY A 172 1.35 -33.30 13.50
CA GLY A 172 2.15 -33.59 14.68
C GLY A 172 3.67 -33.63 14.42
N SER A 173 4.13 -33.29 13.22
CA SER A 173 5.56 -33.08 12.97
C SER A 173 6.10 -31.83 13.70
N LEU A 174 7.43 -31.76 13.85
CA LEU A 174 8.07 -30.72 14.65
C LEU A 174 7.81 -29.31 14.08
N PRO A 175 7.38 -28.34 14.92
CA PRO A 175 7.21 -26.97 14.48
C PRO A 175 8.55 -26.32 14.19
N LEU A 176 8.53 -25.31 13.31
CA LEU A 176 9.67 -24.44 13.04
C LEU A 176 9.31 -23.03 13.48
N TYR A 177 10.19 -22.39 14.25
CA TYR A 177 10.16 -20.95 14.49
C TYR A 177 11.56 -20.41 14.21
N ALA A 178 11.68 -19.50 13.25
CA ALA A 178 12.97 -19.00 12.82
C ALA A 178 12.91 -17.54 12.36
N GLN A 179 14.07 -16.91 12.26
CA GLN A 179 14.26 -15.61 11.65
C GLN A 179 15.09 -15.74 10.38
N VAL A 180 14.66 -15.07 9.30
CA VAL A 180 15.43 -14.94 8.06
C VAL A 180 16.60 -14.00 8.32
N LYS A 181 17.83 -14.51 8.25
CA LYS A 181 19.06 -13.72 8.44
C LYS A 181 19.62 -13.16 7.15
N GLU A 182 19.57 -13.95 6.08
CA GLU A 182 20.16 -13.58 4.79
C GLU A 182 19.32 -14.13 3.64
N ILE A 183 19.30 -13.41 2.50
CA ILE A 183 18.68 -13.83 1.26
C ILE A 183 19.65 -13.54 0.11
N ASN A 184 19.98 -14.57 -0.67
CA ASN A 184 20.83 -14.48 -1.85
C ASN A 184 20.14 -15.17 -3.02
N GLY A 185 19.43 -14.39 -3.85
CA GLY A 185 18.65 -14.91 -4.97
C GLY A 185 17.52 -15.84 -4.51
N LYS A 186 17.68 -17.15 -4.76
CA LYS A 186 16.71 -18.18 -4.34
C LYS A 186 17.13 -18.94 -3.09
N THR A 187 18.20 -18.52 -2.43
CA THR A 187 18.74 -19.17 -1.22
C THR A 187 18.57 -18.26 -0.01
N ALA A 188 18.07 -18.81 1.10
CA ALA A 188 17.90 -18.08 2.36
C ALA A 188 18.63 -18.80 3.51
N LEU A 189 19.11 -18.01 4.47
CA LEU A 189 19.60 -18.47 5.76
C LEU A 189 18.56 -18.19 6.84
N LEU A 190 18.10 -19.24 7.51
CA LEU A 190 17.19 -19.17 8.65
C LEU A 190 17.97 -19.49 9.94
N GLN A 191 17.67 -18.76 11.01
CA GLN A 191 18.16 -19.02 12.36
C GLN A 191 16.97 -19.34 13.26
N THR A 192 16.98 -20.47 13.98
CA THR A 192 15.91 -20.78 14.94
C THR A 192 15.86 -19.79 16.09
N LEU A 193 14.66 -19.58 16.64
CA LEU A 193 14.43 -18.76 17.83
C LEU A 193 14.75 -19.53 19.12
#